data_AF-A0A1H0P564-F1
#
_entry.id   AF-A0A1H0P564-F1
#
_cell.length_a   1.000
_cell.length_b   1.000
_cell.length_c   1.000
_cell.angle_alpha   90.00
_cell.angle_beta   90.00
_cell.angle_gamma   90.00
#
_symmetry.space_group_name_H-M   'P 1'
#
loop_
_entity.id
_entity.type
_entity.pdbx_description
1 polymer ?
#
loop_
_entity_poly.entity_id
_entity_poly.type
_entity_poly.pdbx_seq_one_letter_code
_entity_poly.pdbx_strand_id
1 'polypeptide(L)'
;MDEKKNQEFPQDSENNEYRYISAAWLDEIAVGLTAGAVKHPGETWRTIPTDEHLARAMRHINLYRKGDRSEPHLINASMRMMMAFCTSRNEYGEGD
;
A
#
# COMPACT_ATOMS: atom_id res chain seq x y z
N MET A 1 -9.14 44.87 -10.20
CA MET A 1 -8.29 44.52 -9.05
C MET A 1 -8.57 43.05 -8.79
N ASP A 2 -7.84 42.19 -9.49
CA ASP A 2 -8.10 40.75 -9.48
C ASP A 2 -7.59 40.14 -8.19
N GLU A 3 -8.50 39.47 -7.48
CA GLU A 3 -8.19 38.65 -6.32
C GLU A 3 -7.17 37.58 -6.72
N LYS A 4 -5.98 37.65 -6.12
CA LYS A 4 -5.00 36.56 -6.16
C LYS A 4 -5.63 35.35 -5.50
N LYS A 5 -6.09 34.39 -6.31
CA LYS A 5 -6.37 33.03 -5.85
C LYS A 5 -5.11 32.52 -5.16
N ASN A 6 -5.26 32.13 -3.90
CA ASN A 6 -4.23 31.56 -3.06
C ASN A 6 -3.85 30.18 -3.66
N GLN A 7 -2.96 30.17 -4.66
CA GLN A 7 -2.37 28.94 -5.19
C GLN A 7 -1.38 28.45 -4.15
N GLU A 8 -1.81 27.49 -3.34
CA GLU A 8 -1.01 26.99 -2.22
C GLU A 8 0.28 26.29 -2.71
N PHE A 9 0.37 25.88 -3.99
CA PHE A 9 1.63 25.43 -4.62
C PHE A 9 1.66 25.74 -6.15
N PRO A 10 2.77 26.28 -6.71
CA PRO A 10 2.87 26.70 -8.11
C PRO A 10 3.45 25.58 -8.98
N GLN A 11 2.73 24.47 -9.14
CA GLN A 11 3.22 23.35 -9.95
C GLN A 11 2.12 22.90 -10.91
N ASP A 12 2.50 22.63 -12.17
CA ASP A 12 1.60 21.97 -13.11
C ASP A 12 1.35 20.53 -12.66
N SER A 13 0.11 20.08 -12.86
CA SER A 13 -0.28 18.69 -12.63
C SER A 13 0.49 17.77 -13.58
N GLU A 14 1.04 16.67 -13.06
CA GLU A 14 1.63 15.59 -13.85
C GLU A 14 0.63 14.44 -14.02
N ASN A 15 0.80 13.61 -15.05
CA ASN A 15 -0.02 12.41 -15.23
C ASN A 15 0.06 11.46 -14.03
N ASN A 16 1.25 11.39 -13.40
CA ASN A 16 1.52 10.58 -12.22
C ASN A 16 2.23 11.42 -11.16
N GLU A 17 1.55 11.70 -10.05
CA GLU A 17 2.07 12.57 -8.99
C GLU A 17 2.96 11.81 -7.98
N TYR A 18 4.09 11.26 -8.45
CA TYR A 18 5.01 10.49 -7.59
C TYR A 18 5.55 11.29 -6.41
N ARG A 19 5.59 12.63 -6.52
CA ARG A 19 6.03 13.54 -5.44
C ARG A 19 5.18 13.45 -4.17
N TYR A 20 3.93 12.98 -4.26
CA TYR A 20 3.07 12.79 -3.09
C TYR A 20 3.22 11.42 -2.44
N ILE A 21 3.98 10.52 -3.05
CA ILE A 21 4.28 9.23 -2.46
C ILE A 21 5.46 9.41 -1.49
N SER A 22 5.23 9.07 -0.21
CA SER A 22 6.30 9.09 0.79
C SER A 22 7.36 8.02 0.46
N ALA A 23 8.58 8.47 0.16
CA ALA A 23 9.70 7.56 -0.10
C ALA A 23 10.01 6.65 1.10
N ALA A 24 9.94 7.18 2.32
CA ALA A 24 10.12 6.40 3.54
C ALA A 24 9.05 5.30 3.70
N TRP A 25 7.81 5.59 3.31
CA TRP A 25 6.73 4.59 3.35
C TRP A 25 6.96 3.45 2.33
N LEU A 26 7.45 3.79 1.14
CA LEU A 26 7.83 2.79 0.14
C LEU A 26 8.98 1.89 0.62
N ASP A 27 9.98 2.47 1.26
CA ASP A 27 11.12 1.72 1.81
C ASP A 27 10.67 0.73 2.91
N GLU A 28 9.82 1.17 3.84
CA GLU A 28 9.25 0.32 4.88
C GLU A 28 8.41 -0.84 4.31
N ILE A 29 7.65 -0.58 3.24
CA ILE A 29 6.97 -1.65 2.50
C ILE A 29 7.98 -2.65 1.93
N ALA A 30 9.04 -2.18 1.29
CA ALA A 30 10.06 -3.06 0.69
C ALA A 30 10.78 -3.92 1.75
N VAL A 31 11.10 -3.34 2.91
CA VAL A 31 11.66 -4.06 4.06
C VAL A 31 10.69 -5.12 4.56
N GLY A 32 9.41 -4.76 4.74
CA GLY A 32 8.36 -5.68 5.15
C GLY A 32 8.17 -6.85 4.17
N LEU A 33 8.18 -6.58 2.86
CA LEU A 33 8.09 -7.60 1.82
C LEU A 33 9.30 -8.53 1.83
N THR A 34 10.50 -7.99 2.04
CA THR A 34 11.74 -8.77 2.18
C THR A 34 11.65 -9.72 3.37
N ALA A 35 11.22 -9.22 4.53
CA ALA A 35 10.99 -10.07 5.70
C ALA A 35 9.92 -11.14 5.46
N GLY A 36 8.87 -10.80 4.70
CA GLY A 36 7.84 -11.74 4.25
C GLY A 36 8.41 -12.85 3.35
N ALA A 37 9.24 -12.49 2.36
CA ALA A 37 9.87 -13.43 1.43
C ALA A 37 10.84 -14.40 2.13
N VAL A 38 11.57 -13.94 3.15
CA VAL A 38 12.43 -14.80 3.98
C VAL A 38 11.60 -15.85 4.73
N LYS A 39 10.42 -15.46 5.25
CA LYS A 39 9.52 -16.37 6.00
C LYS A 39 8.71 -17.29 5.09
N HIS A 40 8.36 -16.80 3.91
CA HIS A 40 7.47 -17.47 2.95
C HIS A 40 8.10 -17.40 1.55
N PRO A 41 9.11 -18.26 1.27
CA PRO A 41 9.78 -18.25 -0.01
C PRO A 41 8.84 -18.66 -1.16
N GLY A 42 9.12 -18.16 -2.37
CA GLY A 42 8.38 -18.53 -3.59
C GLY A 42 7.13 -17.70 -3.89
N GLU A 43 7.09 -16.44 -3.43
CA GLU A 43 5.99 -15.50 -3.73
C GLU A 43 4.58 -16.06 -3.47
N THR A 44 4.43 -16.88 -2.43
CA THR A 44 3.15 -17.56 -2.10
C THR A 44 2.00 -16.59 -1.85
N TRP A 45 2.29 -15.31 -1.60
CA TRP A 45 1.29 -14.26 -1.51
C TRP A 45 0.47 -14.08 -2.79
N ARG A 46 1.01 -14.46 -3.97
CA ARG A 46 0.29 -14.41 -5.26
C ARG A 46 -0.83 -15.43 -5.37
N THR A 47 -0.79 -16.50 -4.58
CA THR A 47 -1.84 -17.54 -4.57
C THR A 47 -2.95 -17.23 -3.55
N ILE A 48 -2.77 -16.19 -2.74
CA ILE A 48 -3.77 -15.77 -1.77
C ILE A 48 -4.83 -14.92 -2.51
N PRO A 49 -6.14 -15.23 -2.38
CA PRO A 49 -7.19 -14.47 -3.04
C PRO A 49 -7.22 -13.00 -2.62
N THR A 50 -7.72 -12.13 -3.50
CA THR A 50 -7.86 -10.69 -3.25
C THR A 50 -8.59 -10.40 -1.94
N ASP A 51 -9.74 -11.06 -1.73
CA ASP A 51 -10.58 -10.82 -0.54
C ASP A 51 -9.87 -11.21 0.76
N GLU A 52 -9.02 -12.25 0.73
CA GLU A 52 -8.23 -12.64 1.90
C GLU A 52 -7.15 -11.60 2.24
N HIS A 53 -6.52 -10.98 1.23
CA HIS A 53 -5.62 -9.85 1.46
C HIS A 53 -6.36 -8.65 2.05
N LEU A 54 -7.55 -8.30 1.53
CA LEU A 54 -8.38 -7.21 2.05
C LEU A 54 -8.80 -7.43 3.51
N ALA A 55 -9.26 -8.65 3.84
CA ALA A 55 -9.62 -9.02 5.20
C ALA A 55 -8.43 -8.87 6.17
N ARG A 56 -7.23 -9.30 5.74
CA ARG A 56 -6.00 -9.15 6.52
C ARG A 56 -5.58 -7.68 6.67
N ALA A 57 -5.73 -6.86 5.63
CA ALA A 57 -5.49 -5.42 5.70
C ALA A 57 -6.40 -4.77 6.76
N MET A 58 -7.71 -5.08 6.71
CA MET A 58 -8.70 -4.59 7.65
C MET A 58 -8.38 -4.98 9.09
N ARG A 59 -7.87 -6.19 9.32
CA ARG A 59 -7.39 -6.63 10.65
C ARG A 59 -6.29 -5.70 11.18
N HIS A 60 -5.25 -5.39 10.38
CA HIS A 60 -4.18 -4.49 10.82
C HIS A 60 -4.68 -3.07 11.08
N ILE A 61 -5.57 -2.55 10.24
CA ILE A 61 -6.21 -1.24 10.44
C ILE A 61 -6.95 -1.22 11.79
N ASN A 62 -7.75 -2.26 12.07
CA ASN A 62 -8.52 -2.35 13.31
C ASN A 62 -7.62 -2.46 14.55
N LEU A 63 -6.51 -3.20 14.49
CA LEU A 63 -5.53 -3.29 15.57
C LEU A 63 -4.89 -1.92 15.84
N TYR A 64 -4.44 -1.23 14.78
CA TYR A 64 -3.89 0.12 14.90
C TYR A 64 -4.88 1.10 15.54
N ARG A 65 -6.16 1.05 15.13
CA ARG A 65 -7.23 1.90 15.69
C ARG A 65 -7.52 1.59 17.16
N LYS A 66 -7.30 0.36 17.60
CA LYS A 66 -7.40 -0.05 19.02
C LYS A 66 -6.19 0.34 19.87
N GLY A 67 -5.19 1.00 19.28
CA GLY A 67 -3.97 1.42 19.98
C GLY A 67 -2.85 0.40 19.95
N ASP A 68 -3.01 -0.73 19.24
CA ASP A 68 -1.92 -1.70 19.08
C ASP A 68 -0.79 -1.10 18.24
N ARG A 69 0.43 -1.17 18.76
CA ARG A 69 1.68 -0.71 18.14
C ARG A 69 2.78 -1.78 18.23
N SER A 70 2.40 -3.01 18.59
CA SER A 70 3.32 -4.15 18.70
C SER A 70 3.91 -4.55 17.35
N GLU A 71 3.21 -4.23 16.26
CA GLU A 71 3.64 -4.40 14.88
C GLU A 71 3.48 -3.09 14.08
N PRO A 72 4.18 -2.95 12.93
CA PRO A 72 3.97 -1.84 12.01
C PRO A 72 2.66 -2.01 11.24
N HIS A 73 1.51 -1.93 11.93
CA HIS A 73 0.21 -2.27 11.37
C HIS A 73 -0.15 -1.48 10.10
N LEU A 74 0.22 -0.19 10.01
CA LEU A 74 -0.05 0.60 8.82
C LEU A 74 0.71 0.07 7.61
N ILE A 75 1.99 -0.26 7.76
CA ILE A 75 2.81 -0.86 6.69
C ILE A 75 2.28 -2.25 6.32
N ASN A 76 1.93 -3.07 7.32
CA ASN A 76 1.35 -4.40 7.08
C ASN A 76 0.02 -4.31 6.32
N ALA A 77 -0.83 -3.33 6.64
CA ALA A 77 -2.06 -3.07 5.90
C ALA A 77 -1.76 -2.60 4.46
N SER A 78 -0.82 -1.66 4.28
CA SER A 78 -0.41 -1.17 2.96
C SER A 78 0.11 -2.29 2.06
N MET A 79 0.97 -3.16 2.58
CA MET A 79 1.45 -4.34 1.84
C MET A 79 0.29 -5.22 1.38
N ARG A 80 -0.68 -5.47 2.25
CA ARG A 80 -1.87 -6.27 1.92
C ARG A 80 -2.73 -5.61 0.84
N MET A 81 -2.90 -4.29 0.87
CA MET A 81 -3.62 -3.57 -0.17
C MET A 81 -2.90 -3.65 -1.53
N MET A 82 -1.57 -3.52 -1.54
CA MET A 82 -0.78 -3.72 -2.77
C MET A 82 -0.93 -5.14 -3.30
N MET A 83 -0.79 -6.16 -2.44
CA MET A 83 -0.96 -7.55 -2.84
C MET A 83 -2.37 -7.82 -3.39
N ALA A 84 -3.41 -7.27 -2.75
CA ALA A 84 -4.79 -7.37 -3.23
C ALA A 84 -4.96 -6.74 -4.60
N PHE A 85 -4.33 -5.60 -4.88
CA PHE A 85 -4.32 -4.99 -6.21
C PHE A 85 -3.68 -5.91 -7.25
N CYS A 86 -2.54 -6.54 -6.94
CA CYS A 86 -1.89 -7.47 -7.86
C CYS A 86 -2.73 -8.74 -8.10
N THR A 87 -3.33 -9.31 -7.05
CA THR A 87 -4.11 -10.56 -7.19
C THR A 87 -5.45 -10.31 -7.86
N SER A 88 -6.06 -9.13 -7.71
CA SER A 88 -7.31 -8.80 -8.39
C SER A 88 -7.09 -8.72 -9.90
N ARG A 89 -5.98 -8.13 -10.35
CA ARG A 89 -5.60 -8.12 -11.77
C ARG A 89 -5.43 -9.53 -12.33
N ASN A 90 -4.85 -10.45 -11.56
CA ASN A 90 -4.75 -11.85 -11.95
C ASN A 90 -6.13 -12.53 -12.03
N GLU A 91 -7.03 -12.25 -11.08
CA GLU A 91 -8.40 -12.78 -11.06
C GLU A 91 -9.23 -12.29 -12.27
N TYR A 92 -8.96 -11.06 -12.75
CA TYR A 92 -9.61 -10.48 -13.94
C TYR A 92 -8.89 -10.78 -15.26
N GLY A 93 -7.84 -11.60 -15.27
CA GLY A 93 -7.10 -11.95 -16.48
C GLY A 93 -6.21 -10.83 -17.04
N GLU A 94 -5.91 -9.81 -16.23
CA GLU A 94 -5.03 -8.69 -16.54
C GLU A 94 -3.63 -8.84 -15.90
N GLY A 95 -3.18 -10.08 -15.73
CA GLY A 95 -1.86 -10.38 -15.14
C GLY A 95 -0.71 -9.80 -15.96
N ASP A 96 0.37 -9.44 -15.25
CA ASP A 96 1.63 -8.93 -15.83
C ASP A 96 2.36 -9.96 -16.72
#